data_AF-A0A535KTN3-F1
#
_entry.id   AF-A0A535KTN3-F1
#
_cell.length_a   1.000
_cell.length_b   1.000
_cell.length_c   1.000
_cell.angle_alpha   90.00
_cell.angle_beta   90.00
_cell.angle_gamma   90.00
#
_symmetry.space_group_name_H-M   'P 1'
#
loop_
_entity.id
_entity.type
_entity.pdbx_description
1 polymer ?
#
loop_
_entity_poly.entity_id
_entity_poly.type
_entity_poly.pdbx_seq_one_letter_code
_entity_poly.pdbx_strand_id
1 'polypeptide(L)'
;MVVGDVTTAVDVLVLGAGPGGYVAAIRAAQLGHHVTLVDQGPPGGTCLNRGCIPLKALLSSTERYYDTQQEELAAMGIAAETVSFDWPRMQAWKQSVVDRLTDGVRRLVAGNHIDYVYGTGWFMNAQEVRVEGEHGSHRFKFDHCILAVGADAAGHPQLPYDSERVLTPEQALQLPELPNTLNILGDDYIALELATLFGRLGVKVKLYSLGEQILAGCDPTA
;
A
#
# COMPACT_ATOMS: atom_id res chain seq x y z
N MET A 1 28.35 -17.09 -27.74
CA MET A 1 28.16 -15.65 -27.99
C MET A 1 27.59 -15.06 -26.72
N VAL A 2 28.45 -14.54 -25.85
CA VAL A 2 28.03 -13.97 -24.57
C VAL A 2 27.42 -12.62 -24.90
N VAL A 3 26.10 -12.52 -24.91
CA VAL A 3 25.41 -11.25 -25.07
C VAL A 3 25.72 -10.45 -23.81
N GLY A 4 26.67 -9.52 -23.90
CA GLY A 4 26.96 -8.61 -22.79
C GLY A 4 25.72 -7.79 -22.47
N ASP A 5 25.47 -7.53 -21.18
CA ASP A 5 24.37 -6.68 -20.71
C ASP A 5 24.35 -5.35 -21.49
N VAL A 6 23.36 -5.15 -22.36
CA VAL A 6 23.18 -3.89 -23.08
C VAL A 6 22.81 -2.81 -22.07
N THR A 7 23.53 -1.68 -22.11
CA THR A 7 23.26 -0.53 -21.25
C THR A 7 22.36 0.46 -21.99
N THR A 8 21.21 0.76 -21.39
CA THR A 8 20.25 1.75 -21.88
C THR A 8 20.52 3.09 -21.22
N ALA A 9 20.65 4.16 -22.00
CA ALA A 9 20.77 5.52 -21.48
C ALA A 9 19.39 6.15 -21.30
N VAL A 10 19.17 6.83 -20.18
CA VAL A 10 17.91 7.51 -19.84
C VAL A 10 18.20 8.86 -19.18
N ASP A 11 17.31 9.83 -19.31
CA ASP A 11 17.51 11.13 -18.65
C ASP A 11 17.22 11.00 -17.15
N VAL A 12 16.09 10.36 -16.81
CA VAL A 12 15.65 10.18 -15.43
C VAL A 12 15.30 8.72 -15.15
N LEU A 13 16.00 8.13 -14.19
CA LEU A 13 15.67 6.81 -13.62
C LEU A 13 14.93 6.99 -12.30
N VAL A 14 13.73 6.43 -12.17
CA VAL A 14 12.97 6.43 -10.92
C VAL A 14 12.93 5.03 -10.35
N LEU A 15 13.44 4.85 -9.12
CA LEU A 15 13.41 3.58 -8.39
C LEU A 15 12.29 3.60 -7.35
N GLY A 16 11.26 2.78 -7.56
CA GLY A 16 10.05 2.70 -6.78
C GLY A 16 8.88 3.42 -7.46
N ALA A 17 7.76 2.73 -7.62
CA ALA A 17 6.53 3.19 -8.25
C ALA A 17 5.42 3.46 -7.23
N GLY A 18 5.77 3.79 -5.98
CA GLY A 18 4.83 4.39 -5.01
C GLY A 18 4.36 5.78 -5.42
N PRO A 19 3.48 6.43 -4.64
CA PRO A 19 2.96 7.76 -4.94
C PRO A 19 4.04 8.80 -5.24
N GLY A 20 5.14 8.82 -4.49
CA GLY A 20 6.26 9.72 -4.78
C GLY A 20 6.94 9.41 -6.12
N GLY A 21 7.09 8.13 -6.45
CA GLY A 21 7.82 7.68 -7.63
C GLY A 21 7.04 7.83 -8.93
N TYR A 22 5.85 7.26 -9.05
CA TYR A 22 5.10 7.33 -10.32
C TYR A 22 4.67 8.78 -10.63
N VAL A 23 4.40 9.61 -9.63
CA VAL A 23 4.11 11.04 -9.84
C VAL A 23 5.36 11.79 -10.31
N ALA A 24 6.53 11.52 -9.72
CA ALA A 24 7.79 12.11 -10.16
C ALA A 24 8.14 11.69 -11.61
N ALA A 25 7.93 10.42 -11.95
CA ALA A 25 8.15 9.90 -13.29
C ALA A 25 7.24 10.59 -14.33
N ILE A 26 5.94 10.70 -14.03
CA ILE A 26 4.98 11.45 -14.85
C ILE A 26 5.43 12.89 -15.02
N ARG A 27 5.83 13.55 -13.93
CA ARG A 27 6.24 14.95 -14.01
C ARG A 27 7.52 15.14 -14.84
N ALA A 28 8.50 14.25 -14.70
CA ALA A 28 9.73 14.28 -15.50
C ALA A 28 9.43 14.08 -17.00
N ALA A 29 8.56 13.13 -17.35
CA ALA A 29 8.15 12.90 -18.73
C ALA A 29 7.41 14.11 -19.33
N GLN A 30 6.52 14.76 -18.56
CA GLN A 30 5.85 16.00 -18.98
C GLN A 30 6.81 17.19 -19.20
N LEU A 31 7.99 17.15 -18.58
CA LEU A 31 9.05 18.14 -18.78
C LEU A 31 9.96 17.81 -19.99
N GLY A 32 9.67 16.72 -20.71
CA GLY A 32 10.37 16.33 -21.93
C GLY A 32 11.51 15.34 -21.73
N HIS A 33 11.66 14.77 -20.54
CA HIS A 33 12.69 13.77 -20.27
C HIS A 33 12.29 12.36 -20.70
N HIS A 34 13.27 11.57 -21.15
CA HIS A 34 13.14 10.12 -21.30
C HIS A 34 13.23 9.45 -19.92
N VAL A 35 12.13 8.83 -19.48
CA VAL A 35 12.00 8.31 -18.11
C VAL A 35 11.84 6.80 -18.11
N THR A 36 12.60 6.14 -17.24
CA THR A 36 12.37 4.74 -16.85
C THR A 36 11.92 4.69 -15.39
N LEU A 37 10.82 4.00 -15.14
CA LEU A 37 10.26 3.75 -13.81
C LEU A 37 10.42 2.26 -13.46
N VAL A 38 11.09 1.97 -12.34
CA VAL A 38 11.42 0.61 -11.91
C VAL A 38 10.67 0.27 -10.63
N ASP A 39 10.02 -0.89 -10.55
CA ASP A 39 9.45 -1.42 -9.30
C ASP A 39 9.33 -2.95 -9.35
N GLN A 40 9.22 -3.58 -8.18
CA GLN A 40 9.03 -5.03 -8.03
C GLN A 40 7.56 -5.46 -8.07
N GLY A 41 6.62 -4.53 -8.21
CA GLY A 41 5.19 -4.80 -8.17
C GLY A 41 4.42 -4.04 -9.25
N PRO A 42 3.08 -4.05 -9.17
CA PRO A 42 2.26 -3.12 -9.93
C PRO A 42 2.48 -1.66 -9.46
N PRO A 43 2.32 -0.66 -10.34
CA PRO A 43 2.52 0.73 -9.96
C PRO A 43 1.47 1.16 -8.93
N GLY A 44 1.85 2.14 -8.10
CA GLY A 44 1.08 2.64 -6.97
C GLY A 44 1.68 2.32 -5.60
N GLY A 45 2.66 1.40 -5.54
CA GLY A 45 3.42 1.03 -4.34
C GLY A 45 2.55 0.67 -3.13
N THR A 46 3.07 0.89 -1.92
CA THR A 46 2.39 0.52 -0.68
C THR A 46 1.00 1.15 -0.55
N CYS A 47 0.88 2.47 -0.77
CA CYS A 47 -0.36 3.19 -0.51
C CYS A 47 -1.54 2.68 -1.35
N LEU A 48 -1.32 2.38 -2.63
CA LEU A 48 -2.37 1.88 -3.52
C LEU A 48 -2.63 0.38 -3.33
N ASN A 49 -1.57 -0.43 -3.30
CA ASN A 49 -1.74 -1.88 -3.42
C ASN A 49 -2.01 -2.57 -2.08
N ARG A 50 -1.46 -2.04 -0.98
CA ARG A 50 -1.39 -2.76 0.31
C ARG A 50 -1.54 -1.89 1.57
N GLY A 51 -1.88 -0.62 1.42
CA GLY A 51 -1.93 0.35 2.51
C GLY A 51 -3.19 1.21 2.47
N CYS A 52 -3.03 2.49 2.16
CA CYS A 52 -4.08 3.52 2.22
C CYS A 52 -5.39 3.08 1.54
N ILE A 53 -5.34 2.67 0.27
CA ILE A 53 -6.53 2.40 -0.53
C ILE A 53 -7.29 1.17 -0.04
N PRO A 54 -6.68 -0.01 0.13
CA PRO A 54 -7.42 -1.17 0.65
C PRO A 54 -7.99 -0.92 2.05
N LEU A 55 -7.24 -0.25 2.94
CA LEU A 55 -7.70 0.07 4.29
C LEU A 55 -8.89 1.04 4.28
N LYS A 56 -8.82 2.13 3.50
CA LYS A 56 -9.92 3.11 3.40
C LYS A 56 -11.14 2.52 2.70
N ALA A 57 -10.96 1.63 1.73
CA ALA A 57 -12.07 0.91 1.12
C ALA A 57 -12.84 0.09 2.18
N LEU A 58 -12.13 -0.73 2.97
CA LEU A 58 -12.74 -1.52 4.04
C LEU A 58 -13.31 -0.66 5.18
N LEU A 59 -12.65 0.42 5.58
CA LEU A 59 -13.19 1.34 6.59
C LEU A 59 -14.50 1.97 6.12
N SER A 60 -14.56 2.38 4.85
CA SER A 60 -15.76 2.98 4.25
C SER A 60 -16.93 2.00 4.20
N SER A 61 -16.69 0.73 3.87
CA SER A 61 -17.76 -0.29 3.86
C SER A 61 -18.18 -0.70 5.27
N THR A 62 -17.24 -0.81 6.21
CA THR A 62 -17.55 -1.14 7.61
C THR A 62 -18.19 0.00 8.37
N GLU A 63 -17.92 1.26 8.01
CA GLU A 63 -18.64 2.43 8.51
C GLU A 63 -20.13 2.34 8.17
N ARG A 64 -20.45 2.09 6.90
CA ARG A 64 -21.85 1.93 6.46
C ARG A 64 -22.55 0.80 7.20
N TYR A 65 -21.85 -0.32 7.40
CA TYR A 65 -22.38 -1.44 8.17
C TYR A 65 -22.58 -1.08 9.65
N TYR A 66 -21.62 -0.37 10.26
CA TYR A 66 -21.68 0.06 11.64
C TYR A 66 -22.83 1.05 11.87
N ASP A 67 -23.05 1.97 10.93
CA ASP A 67 -24.11 2.98 10.99
C ASP A 67 -25.49 2.32 10.98
N THR A 68 -25.68 1.21 10.26
CA THR A 68 -26.97 0.49 10.26
C THR A 68 -27.32 -0.16 11.60
N GLN A 69 -26.35 -0.31 12.50
CA GLN A 69 -26.52 -0.89 13.83
C GLN A 69 -26.78 0.17 14.91
N GLN A 70 -26.77 1.47 14.56
CA GLN A 70 -26.92 2.54 15.54
C GLN A 70 -28.39 2.76 15.92
N GLU A 71 -28.66 2.85 17.22
CA GLU A 71 -30.01 3.10 17.76
C GLU A 71 -30.58 4.45 17.29
N GLU A 72 -29.73 5.42 17.01
CA GLU A 72 -30.12 6.76 16.53
C GLU A 72 -30.90 6.72 15.21
N LEU A 73 -30.70 5.70 14.37
CA LEU A 73 -31.47 5.53 13.14
C LEU A 73 -32.97 5.42 13.40
N ALA A 74 -33.37 4.76 14.50
CA ALA A 74 -34.78 4.65 14.88
C ALA A 74 -35.37 6.01 15.25
N ALA A 75 -34.60 6.89 15.89
CA ALA A 75 -35.02 8.26 16.20
C ALA A 75 -35.20 9.11 14.91
N MET A 76 -34.49 8.77 13.84
CA MET A 76 -34.66 9.35 12.51
C MET A 76 -35.78 8.70 11.68
N GLY A 77 -36.49 7.70 12.23
CA GLY A 77 -37.54 6.97 11.53
C GLY A 77 -37.03 5.94 10.51
N ILE A 78 -35.76 5.55 10.59
CA ILE A 78 -35.14 4.55 9.72
C ILE A 78 -35.11 3.20 10.46
N ALA A 79 -35.75 2.19 9.88
CA ALA A 79 -35.72 0.82 10.38
C ALA A 79 -34.77 -0.04 9.54
N ALA A 80 -33.73 -0.59 10.16
CA ALA A 80 -32.79 -1.54 9.57
C ALA A 80 -32.81 -2.84 10.39
N GLU A 81 -33.72 -3.76 10.06
CA GLU A 81 -33.99 -4.93 10.90
C GLU A 81 -32.84 -5.95 10.93
N THR A 82 -32.41 -6.45 9.78
CA THR A 82 -31.33 -7.44 9.70
C THR A 82 -30.36 -7.04 8.60
N VAL A 83 -29.24 -6.47 9.01
CA VAL A 83 -28.10 -6.18 8.13
C VAL A 83 -26.95 -7.09 8.54
N SER A 84 -26.40 -7.81 7.58
CA SER A 84 -25.23 -8.67 7.75
C SER A 84 -24.13 -8.28 6.78
N PHE A 85 -22.94 -8.83 6.98
CA PHE A 85 -21.81 -8.66 6.07
C PHE A 85 -21.27 -10.03 5.62
N ASP A 86 -20.56 -10.02 4.50
CA ASP A 86 -19.88 -11.17 3.91
C ASP A 86 -18.41 -10.75 3.73
N TRP A 87 -17.53 -11.27 4.60
CA TRP A 87 -16.12 -10.89 4.62
C TRP A 87 -15.39 -11.22 3.31
N PRO A 88 -15.50 -12.45 2.74
CA PRO A 88 -14.95 -12.74 1.42
C PRO A 88 -15.42 -11.77 0.32
N ARG A 89 -16.70 -11.39 0.33
CA ARG A 89 -17.23 -10.43 -0.65
C ARG A 89 -16.69 -9.02 -0.44
N MET A 90 -16.51 -8.59 0.80
CA MET A 90 -15.86 -7.30 1.12
C MET A 90 -14.41 -7.28 0.65
N GLN A 91 -13.67 -8.38 0.85
CA GLN A 91 -12.29 -8.54 0.38
C GLN A 91 -12.21 -8.48 -1.15
N ALA A 92 -13.11 -9.19 -1.85
CA ALA A 92 -13.19 -9.15 -3.31
C ALA A 92 -13.53 -7.74 -3.83
N TRP A 93 -14.47 -7.04 -3.18
CA TRP A 93 -14.82 -5.67 -3.54
C TRP A 93 -13.64 -4.71 -3.31
N LYS A 94 -12.96 -4.78 -2.15
CA LYS A 94 -11.71 -4.05 -1.89
C LYS A 94 -10.70 -4.29 -3.00
N GLN A 95 -10.50 -5.54 -3.41
CA GLN A 95 -9.55 -5.88 -4.48
C GLN A 95 -9.95 -5.22 -5.80
N SER A 96 -11.23 -5.21 -6.16
CA SER A 96 -11.70 -4.54 -7.38
C SER A 96 -11.42 -3.03 -7.38
N VAL A 97 -11.44 -2.38 -6.21
CA VAL A 97 -11.08 -0.96 -6.07
C VAL A 97 -9.59 -0.76 -6.30
N VAL A 98 -8.75 -1.62 -5.72
CA VAL A 98 -7.29 -1.61 -5.92
C VAL A 98 -6.97 -1.81 -7.40
N ASP A 99 -7.48 -2.87 -8.02
CA ASP A 99 -7.20 -3.23 -9.42
C ASP A 99 -7.56 -2.08 -10.37
N ARG A 100 -8.75 -1.50 -10.21
CA ARG A 100 -9.22 -0.37 -11.04
C ARG A 100 -8.29 0.84 -10.95
N LEU A 101 -7.81 1.17 -9.75
CA LEU A 101 -6.94 2.31 -9.53
C LEU A 101 -5.52 2.02 -10.02
N THR A 102 -5.01 0.81 -9.80
CA THR A 102 -3.73 0.34 -10.34
C THR A 102 -3.70 0.38 -11.86
N ASP A 103 -4.78 -0.06 -12.53
CA ASP A 103 -4.93 0.07 -13.98
C ASP A 103 -5.05 1.53 -14.45
N GLY A 104 -5.60 2.40 -13.61
CA GLY A 104 -5.54 3.85 -13.80
C GLY A 104 -4.10 4.36 -13.85
N VAL A 105 -3.27 3.99 -12.87
CA VAL A 105 -1.86 4.38 -12.81
C VAL A 105 -1.08 3.80 -13.99
N ARG A 106 -1.30 2.53 -14.35
CA ARG A 106 -0.68 1.91 -15.54
C ARG A 106 -0.96 2.72 -16.82
N ARG A 107 -2.22 3.14 -17.01
CA ARG A 107 -2.61 3.97 -18.16
C ARG A 107 -1.96 5.35 -18.13
N LEU A 108 -1.78 5.95 -16.96
CA LEU A 108 -1.09 7.23 -16.82
C LEU A 108 0.40 7.10 -17.15
N VAL A 109 1.07 6.06 -16.66
CA VAL A 109 2.50 5.78 -16.95
C VAL A 109 2.69 5.56 -18.47
N ALA A 110 1.89 4.68 -19.07
CA ALA A 110 1.94 4.41 -20.50
C ALA A 110 1.57 5.64 -21.35
N GLY A 111 0.56 6.41 -20.93
CA GLY A 111 0.12 7.62 -21.63
C GLY A 111 1.13 8.77 -21.59
N ASN A 112 2.10 8.74 -20.67
CA ASN A 112 3.24 9.66 -20.64
C ASN A 112 4.51 9.06 -21.28
N HIS A 113 4.40 7.92 -21.99
CA HIS A 113 5.52 7.25 -22.65
C HIS A 113 6.68 6.90 -21.71
N ILE A 114 6.36 6.53 -20.47
CA ILE A 114 7.35 6.10 -19.47
C ILE A 114 7.56 4.60 -19.61
N ASP A 115 8.83 4.19 -19.70
CA ASP A 115 9.20 2.78 -19.71
C ASP A 115 9.07 2.21 -18.29
N TYR A 116 8.09 1.34 -18.08
CA TYR A 116 7.93 0.62 -16.82
C TYR A 116 8.71 -0.69 -16.83
N VAL A 117 9.67 -0.83 -15.93
CA VAL A 117 10.52 -2.02 -15.82
C VAL A 117 10.24 -2.73 -14.52
N TYR A 118 9.86 -4.00 -14.61
CA TYR A 118 9.65 -4.85 -13.46
C TYR A 118 10.99 -5.42 -12.96
N GLY A 119 11.37 -5.11 -11.72
CA GLY A 119 12.58 -5.65 -11.11
C GLY A 119 13.11 -4.83 -9.94
N THR A 120 14.28 -5.25 -9.45
CA THR A 120 15.00 -4.62 -8.33
C THR A 120 16.22 -3.87 -8.84
N GLY A 121 16.31 -2.58 -8.53
CA GLY A 121 17.46 -1.75 -8.90
C GLY A 121 18.61 -1.84 -7.88
N TRP A 122 19.82 -2.08 -8.36
CA TRP A 122 21.07 -2.07 -7.60
C TRP A 122 22.03 -1.05 -8.19
N PHE A 123 22.49 -0.09 -7.40
CA PHE A 123 23.54 0.83 -7.84
C PHE A 123 24.84 0.06 -8.08
N MET A 124 25.35 0.15 -9.31
CA MET A 124 26.68 -0.36 -9.64
C MET A 124 27.75 0.69 -9.33
N ASN A 125 27.39 1.96 -9.51
CA ASN A 125 28.18 3.14 -9.21
C ASN A 125 27.23 4.36 -9.15
N ALA A 126 27.77 5.58 -9.10
CA ALA A 126 26.97 6.79 -8.94
C ALA A 126 26.10 7.18 -10.15
N GLN A 127 26.29 6.58 -11.32
CA GLN A 127 25.58 6.92 -12.57
C GLN A 127 24.96 5.71 -13.28
N GLU A 128 25.05 4.51 -12.69
CA GLU A 128 24.56 3.28 -13.30
C GLU A 128 23.84 2.39 -12.28
N VAL A 129 22.68 1.88 -12.70
CA VAL A 129 21.88 0.92 -11.94
C VAL A 129 21.65 -0.34 -12.79
N ARG A 130 21.84 -1.49 -12.15
CA ARG A 130 21.40 -2.79 -12.69
C ARG A 130 20.01 -3.09 -12.16
N VAL A 131 19.06 -3.34 -13.03
CA VAL A 131 17.72 -3.82 -12.68
C VAL A 131 17.66 -5.31 -12.90
N GLU A 132 17.40 -6.07 -11.84
CA GLU A 132 17.24 -7.52 -11.89
C GLU A 132 15.74 -7.87 -11.84
N GLY A 133 15.23 -8.45 -12.92
CA GLY A 133 13.85 -8.94 -13.02
C GLY A 133 13.79 -10.44 -13.33
N GLU A 134 12.59 -10.99 -13.44
CA GLU A 134 12.40 -12.44 -13.70
C GLU A 134 13.01 -12.92 -15.02
N HIS A 135 13.18 -12.03 -16.00
CA HIS A 135 13.67 -12.35 -17.34
C HIS A 135 15.13 -11.95 -17.58
N GLY A 136 15.85 -11.56 -16.53
CA GLY A 136 17.27 -11.21 -16.61
C GLY A 136 17.58 -9.83 -16.03
N SER A 137 18.77 -9.32 -16.35
CA SER A 137 19.22 -8.01 -15.89
C SER A 137 19.31 -6.99 -17.00
N HIS A 138 18.84 -5.78 -16.72
CA HIS A 138 19.00 -4.59 -17.57
C HIS A 138 19.95 -3.61 -16.89
N ARG A 139 20.79 -2.92 -17.66
CA ARG A 139 21.62 -1.84 -17.12
C ARG A 139 21.11 -0.51 -17.61
N PHE A 140 20.97 0.43 -16.70
CA PHE A 140 20.58 1.80 -17.01
C PHE A 140 21.67 2.75 -16.59
N LYS A 141 22.11 3.58 -17.53
CA LYS A 141 22.91 4.77 -17.27
C LYS A 141 21.98 5.97 -17.26
N PHE A 142 22.08 6.82 -16.25
CA PHE A 142 21.15 7.93 -16.06
C PHE A 142 21.87 9.26 -15.82
N ASP A 143 21.24 10.36 -16.20
CA ASP A 143 21.67 11.72 -15.83
C ASP A 143 21.18 12.08 -14.43
N HIS A 144 19.95 11.69 -14.10
CA HIS A 144 19.33 11.89 -12.80
C HIS A 144 18.67 10.61 -12.28
N CYS A 145 18.71 10.41 -10.97
CA CYS A 145 18.01 9.30 -10.31
C CYS A 145 17.15 9.80 -9.15
N ILE A 146 15.91 9.34 -9.10
CA ILE A 146 14.96 9.60 -8.01
C ILE A 146 14.77 8.29 -7.23
N LEU A 147 15.12 8.33 -5.94
CA LEU A 147 14.90 7.22 -5.01
C LEU A 147 13.55 7.40 -4.32
N ALA A 148 12.61 6.53 -4.67
CA ALA A 148 11.23 6.50 -4.16
C ALA A 148 10.83 5.08 -3.71
N VAL A 149 11.78 4.32 -3.15
CA VAL A 149 11.63 2.91 -2.76
C VAL A 149 10.70 2.68 -1.56
N GLY A 150 10.30 3.76 -0.88
CA GLY A 150 9.33 3.70 0.22
C GLY A 150 9.91 3.13 1.51
N ALA A 151 9.07 2.44 2.26
CA ALA A 151 9.38 1.83 3.56
C ALA A 151 8.54 0.57 3.76
N ASP A 152 9.02 -0.29 4.66
CA ASP A 152 8.35 -1.52 5.09
C ASP A 152 8.05 -1.49 6.59
N ALA A 153 7.18 -2.40 7.03
CA ALA A 153 6.80 -2.54 8.43
C ALA A 153 8.02 -2.91 9.30
N ALA A 154 8.25 -2.13 10.36
CA ALA A 154 9.30 -2.43 11.33
C ALA A 154 8.87 -3.59 12.24
N GLY A 155 9.64 -4.69 12.22
CA GLY A 155 9.42 -5.81 13.13
C GLY A 155 9.88 -5.51 14.56
N HIS A 156 9.29 -6.19 15.53
CA HIS A 156 9.75 -6.16 16.92
C HIS A 156 10.69 -7.35 17.20
N PRO A 157 11.87 -7.18 17.81
CA PRO A 157 12.85 -8.27 17.97
C PRO A 157 12.31 -9.52 18.70
N GLN A 158 11.38 -9.34 19.63
CA GLN A 158 10.76 -10.43 20.39
C GLN A 158 9.48 -10.99 19.73
N LEU A 159 8.97 -10.32 18.69
CA LEU A 159 7.76 -10.68 17.96
C LEU A 159 8.04 -10.56 16.45
N PRO A 160 8.90 -11.44 15.89
CA PRO A 160 9.14 -11.47 14.46
C PRO A 160 7.85 -11.85 13.72
N TYR A 161 7.62 -11.23 12.56
CA TYR A 161 6.50 -11.59 11.70
C TYR A 161 6.64 -13.02 11.19
N ASP A 162 5.60 -13.82 11.34
CA ASP A 162 5.52 -15.21 10.87
C ASP A 162 4.47 -15.40 9.77
N SER A 163 3.71 -14.34 9.45
CA SER A 163 2.61 -14.35 8.46
C SER A 163 1.44 -15.29 8.79
N GLU A 164 1.39 -15.81 10.02
CA GLU A 164 0.33 -16.71 10.50
C GLU A 164 -0.35 -16.13 11.75
N ARG A 165 0.44 -15.78 12.76
CA ARG A 165 -0.04 -15.28 14.07
C ARG A 165 0.49 -13.88 14.38
N VAL A 166 1.70 -13.58 13.93
CA VAL A 166 2.33 -12.26 14.05
C VAL A 166 2.37 -11.67 12.64
N LEU A 167 1.46 -10.72 12.40
CA LEU A 167 1.16 -10.19 11.08
C LEU A 167 1.65 -8.75 10.93
N THR A 168 2.05 -8.40 9.72
CA THR A 168 2.19 -6.99 9.33
C THR A 168 0.80 -6.35 9.16
N PRO A 169 0.69 -5.01 9.17
CA PRO A 169 -0.56 -4.32 8.84
C PRO A 169 -1.15 -4.73 7.48
N GLU A 170 -0.29 -4.94 6.48
CA GLU A 170 -0.70 -5.43 5.16
C GLU A 170 -1.33 -6.81 5.25
N GLN A 171 -0.70 -7.74 5.96
CA GLN A 171 -1.17 -9.11 6.10
C GLN A 171 -2.50 -9.17 6.85
N ALA A 172 -2.69 -8.30 7.86
CA ALA A 172 -3.96 -8.17 8.56
C ALA A 172 -5.10 -7.81 7.59
N LEU A 173 -4.88 -6.91 6.63
CA LEU A 173 -5.87 -6.52 5.61
C LEU A 173 -6.21 -7.64 4.62
N GLN A 174 -5.42 -8.72 4.59
CA GLN A 174 -5.57 -9.84 3.66
C GLN A 174 -6.05 -11.13 4.35
N LEU A 175 -6.46 -11.05 5.63
CA LEU A 175 -6.94 -12.20 6.36
C LEU A 175 -8.08 -12.90 5.61
N PRO A 176 -8.02 -14.23 5.43
CA PRO A 176 -9.07 -14.98 4.74
C PRO A 176 -10.35 -15.05 5.59
N GLU A 177 -10.20 -15.04 6.91
CA GLU A 177 -11.28 -15.10 7.89
C GLU A 177 -11.02 -14.12 9.04
N LEU A 178 -12.09 -13.66 9.69
CA LEU A 178 -11.98 -12.75 10.83
C LEU A 178 -11.63 -13.54 12.10
N PRO A 179 -10.58 -13.14 12.85
CA PRO A 179 -10.24 -13.80 14.10
C PRO A 179 -11.23 -13.42 15.20
N ASN A 180 -11.38 -14.27 16.21
CA ASN A 180 -12.17 -13.92 17.41
C ASN A 180 -11.54 -12.78 18.22
N THR A 181 -10.21 -12.62 18.14
CA THR A 181 -9.47 -11.60 18.87
C THR A 181 -8.27 -11.15 18.06
N LEU A 182 -8.01 -9.85 18.07
CA LEU A 182 -6.85 -9.23 17.43
C LEU A 182 -6.08 -8.38 18.45
N ASN A 183 -4.80 -8.68 18.63
CA ASN A 183 -3.90 -7.86 19.46
C ASN A 183 -3.07 -7.00 18.52
N ILE A 184 -3.08 -5.68 18.74
CA ILE A 184 -2.34 -4.71 17.93
C ILE A 184 -1.30 -4.05 18.83
N LEU A 185 -0.02 -4.20 18.47
CA LEU A 185 1.07 -3.48 19.11
C LEU A 185 1.35 -2.21 18.28
N GLY A 186 1.01 -1.04 18.82
CA GLY A 186 1.16 0.24 18.14
C GLY A 186 0.17 1.29 18.67
N ASP A 187 0.56 2.54 18.51
CA ASP A 187 -0.17 3.73 18.99
C ASP A 187 -0.29 4.83 17.91
N ASP A 188 -0.03 4.47 16.65
CA ASP A 188 -0.15 5.34 15.50
C ASP A 188 -1.52 5.22 14.81
N TYR A 189 -1.71 5.99 13.74
CA TYR A 189 -2.95 5.99 12.97
C TYR A 189 -3.23 4.62 12.31
N ILE A 190 -2.20 3.83 11.95
CA ILE A 190 -2.39 2.52 11.33
C ILE A 190 -3.01 1.56 12.35
N ALA A 191 -2.49 1.55 13.57
CA ALA A 191 -3.01 0.75 14.66
C ALA A 191 -4.48 1.10 14.96
N LEU A 192 -4.82 2.38 15.02
CA LEU A 192 -6.18 2.84 15.29
C LEU A 192 -7.16 2.56 14.14
N GLU A 193 -6.73 2.73 12.89
CA GLU A 193 -7.54 2.40 11.71
C GLU A 193 -7.83 0.90 11.63
N LEU A 194 -6.84 0.03 11.88
CA LEU A 194 -7.05 -1.41 11.95
C LEU A 194 -7.96 -1.79 13.13
N ALA A 195 -7.76 -1.19 14.30
CA ALA A 195 -8.62 -1.43 15.45
C ALA A 195 -10.07 -1.07 15.17
N THR A 196 -10.30 0.06 14.50
CA THR A 196 -11.63 0.51 14.09
C THR A 196 -12.25 -0.44 13.09
N LEU A 197 -11.50 -0.82 12.05
CA LEU A 197 -11.95 -1.75 11.02
C LEU A 197 -12.43 -3.08 11.61
N PHE A 198 -11.57 -3.75 12.39
CA PHE A 198 -11.87 -5.05 12.95
C PHE A 198 -12.91 -4.98 14.06
N GLY A 199 -12.89 -3.93 14.89
CA GLY A 199 -13.88 -3.69 15.94
C GLY A 199 -15.30 -3.54 15.38
N ARG A 200 -15.46 -2.80 14.27
CA ARG A 200 -16.76 -2.66 13.56
C ARG A 200 -17.31 -3.97 13.01
N LEU A 201 -16.44 -4.97 12.78
CA LEU A 201 -16.81 -6.31 12.32
C LEU A 201 -17.00 -7.31 13.48
N GLY A 202 -16.99 -6.84 14.72
CA GLY A 202 -17.22 -7.66 15.92
C GLY A 202 -15.99 -8.39 16.44
N VAL A 203 -14.80 -8.15 15.89
CA VAL A 203 -13.55 -8.72 16.42
C VAL A 203 -13.20 -8.05 17.75
N LYS A 204 -12.83 -8.85 18.76
CA LYS A 204 -12.34 -8.31 20.03
C LYS A 204 -10.92 -7.77 19.85
N VAL A 205 -10.78 -6.45 19.71
CA VAL A 205 -9.48 -5.79 19.54
C VAL A 205 -8.87 -5.39 20.89
N LYS A 206 -7.57 -5.61 21.05
CA LYS A 206 -6.76 -5.05 22.15
C LYS A 206 -5.58 -4.28 21.57
N LEU A 207 -5.46 -3.01 21.94
CA LEU A 207 -4.34 -2.15 21.59
C LEU A 207 -3.31 -2.15 22.72
N TYR A 208 -2.04 -2.33 22.36
CA TYR A 208 -0.89 -2.22 23.24
C TYR A 208 -0.03 -1.07 22.72
N SER A 209 0.02 0.03 23.46
CA SER A 209 0.89 1.16 23.16
C SER A 209 2.24 0.97 23.85
N LEU A 210 3.30 1.41 23.19
CA LEU A 210 4.64 1.50 23.80
C LEU A 210 4.86 2.86 24.47
N GLY A 211 4.09 3.88 24.08
CA GLY A 211 4.08 5.21 24.68
C GLY A 211 2.99 5.41 25.74
N GLU A 212 2.96 6.62 26.29
CA GLU A 212 1.91 7.04 27.24
C GLU A 212 0.66 7.62 26.54
N GLN A 213 0.79 7.99 25.27
CA GLN A 213 -0.25 8.65 24.49
C GLN A 213 -0.37 8.02 23.09
N ILE A 214 -1.60 7.83 22.63
CA ILE A 214 -1.88 7.53 21.22
C ILE A 214 -1.67 8.78 20.36
N LEU A 215 -1.24 8.59 19.11
CA LEU A 215 -1.03 9.67 18.15
C LEU A 215 -0.15 10.80 18.71
N ALA A 216 1.02 10.47 19.26
CA ALA A 216 1.92 11.44 19.91
C ALA A 216 2.38 12.61 19.00
N GLY A 217 2.21 12.51 17.67
CA GLY A 217 2.47 13.58 16.70
C GLY A 217 1.27 14.49 16.40
N CYS A 218 0.10 14.22 16.98
CA CYS A 218 -1.12 15.01 16.82
C CYS A 218 -1.29 15.98 17.99
N ASP A 219 -2.12 17.01 17.78
CA ASP A 219 -2.55 17.87 18.87
C ASP A 219 -3.25 17.01 19.95
N PRO A 220 -2.91 17.14 21.25
CA PRO A 220 -3.48 16.30 22.29
C PRO A 220 -5.01 16.41 22.47
N THR A 221 -5.64 17.46 21.90
CA THR A 221 -7.09 17.69 21.97
C THR A 221 -7.84 17.26 20.71
N ALA A 222 -7.14 16.83 19.67
CA ALA A 222 -7.71 16.38 18.39
C ALA A 222 -8.39 15.00 18.47
#